data_AF-A0A3A2ZK42-F1
#
_entry.id   AF-A0A3A2ZK42-F1
#
_cell.length_a   1.000
_cell.length_b   1.000
_cell.length_c   1.000
_cell.angle_alpha   90.00
_cell.angle_beta   90.00
_cell.angle_gamma   90.00
#
_symmetry.space_group_name_H-M   'P 1'
#
loop_
_entity.id
_entity.type
_entity.pdbx_description
1 polymer ?
#
loop_
_entity_poly.entity_id
_entity_poly.type
_entity_poly.pdbx_seq_one_letter_code
_entity_poly.pdbx_strand_id
1 'polypeptide(L)'
;MATVVVQQQQTFRHTTPPPSSISPALNLNRSPSPVPNKHLPICPTGQSPVAQSEHLSPIPDGHAQTSSLLYPPDNFTRLPAEYTVYSIDAETLAAALDHLASQPLPDPNHVFPWLHGLHPENQYQLCFFTNRKRNFQQLPKCWRGITLVKLGGDLTKAKLKGAVAPEEVLSLSDSQFFLADPQEGLGIRNFHIQTAKLAPLSDIVIYAEDGLKSKDLLDVAGKIASAQHDWNTKNRPGLERHFNTFILSSWCQPTVSCSGDRRHLTFARYIS
;
A
#
# COMPACT_ATOMS: atom_id res chain seq x y z
N MET A 1 5.40 77.72 -33.74
CA MET A 1 4.59 78.07 -34.92
C MET A 1 4.75 76.99 -35.96
N ALA A 2 3.63 76.60 -36.58
CA ALA A 2 3.47 76.09 -37.96
C ALA A 2 4.16 74.77 -38.40
N THR A 3 3.33 73.72 -38.44
CA THR A 3 3.00 72.78 -39.54
C THR A 3 3.76 72.85 -40.88
N VAL A 4 3.87 71.68 -41.55
CA VAL A 4 3.73 71.36 -43.02
C VAL A 4 4.78 70.28 -43.42
N VAL A 5 4.61 69.24 -44.26
CA VAL A 5 3.51 68.41 -44.84
C VAL A 5 4.20 67.47 -45.88
N VAL A 6 3.83 66.17 -45.95
CA VAL A 6 3.75 65.28 -47.17
C VAL A 6 5.10 64.89 -47.88
N GLN A 7 5.38 63.77 -48.57
CA GLN A 7 4.69 62.57 -49.11
C GLN A 7 5.68 61.38 -49.24
N GLN A 8 5.10 60.17 -49.29
CA GLN A 8 5.53 58.85 -49.80
C GLN A 8 6.90 58.65 -50.48
N GLN A 9 7.58 57.57 -50.07
CA GLN A 9 8.23 56.61 -50.98
C GLN A 9 7.84 55.17 -50.59
N GLN A 10 7.38 54.40 -51.56
CA GLN A 10 7.12 52.95 -51.48
C GLN A 10 8.44 52.18 -51.68
N THR A 11 8.61 51.03 -51.01
CA THR A 11 9.03 49.75 -51.64
C THR A 11 9.05 48.58 -50.63
N PHE A 12 8.18 47.61 -50.91
CA PHE A 12 8.28 46.14 -50.76
C PHE A 12 8.81 45.43 -49.49
N ARG A 13 7.83 44.94 -48.72
CA ARG A 13 7.58 43.53 -48.29
C ARG A 13 8.71 42.72 -47.60
N HIS A 14 8.49 42.42 -46.33
CA HIS A 14 8.63 41.07 -45.79
C HIS A 14 7.49 40.81 -44.77
N THR A 15 6.78 39.69 -44.94
CA THR A 15 5.59 39.30 -44.18
C THR A 15 5.94 38.46 -42.96
N THR A 16 5.54 38.90 -41.77
CA THR A 16 5.38 38.08 -40.55
C THR A 16 3.94 38.19 -40.06
N PRO A 17 3.23 37.09 -39.74
CA PRO A 17 1.87 37.16 -39.22
C PRO A 17 1.88 37.55 -37.72
N PRO A 18 0.91 38.35 -37.24
CA PRO A 18 0.76 38.72 -35.83
C PRO A 18 -0.06 37.69 -35.02
N PRO A 19 0.03 37.71 -33.67
CA PRO A 19 -0.64 36.73 -32.80
C PRO A 19 -2.13 37.05 -32.61
N SER A 20 -2.98 36.03 -32.68
CA SER A 20 -4.42 36.17 -32.46
C SER A 20 -4.78 36.20 -30.97
N SER A 21 -5.57 37.20 -30.62
CA SER A 21 -6.08 37.53 -29.29
C SER A 21 -7.15 36.55 -28.78
N ILE A 22 -7.14 36.39 -27.45
CA ILE A 22 -8.07 35.66 -26.58
C ILE A 22 -9.53 36.11 -26.81
N SER A 23 -10.48 35.17 -26.70
CA SER A 23 -11.91 35.46 -26.50
C SER A 23 -12.50 34.52 -25.43
N PRO A 24 -13.42 35.01 -24.56
CA PRO A 24 -13.78 34.37 -23.31
C PRO A 24 -14.86 33.28 -23.46
N ALA A 25 -14.84 32.35 -22.51
CA ALA A 25 -15.79 31.26 -22.36
C ALA A 25 -17.14 31.72 -21.78
N LEU A 26 -18.13 30.82 -21.93
CA LEU A 26 -19.44 30.72 -21.25
C LEU A 26 -20.66 31.21 -22.05
N ASN A 27 -21.27 30.27 -22.77
CA ASN A 27 -22.73 30.17 -22.85
C ASN A 27 -23.15 28.69 -22.95
N LEU A 28 -23.81 28.23 -21.89
CA LEU A 28 -24.33 26.89 -21.72
C LEU A 28 -25.74 26.83 -22.34
N ASN A 29 -25.89 26.27 -23.55
CA ASN A 29 -27.18 25.74 -24.03
C ASN A 29 -27.03 24.99 -25.37
N ARG A 30 -26.89 23.65 -25.34
CA ARG A 30 -27.56 22.72 -26.27
C ARG A 30 -27.29 21.25 -25.95
N SER A 31 -28.31 20.44 -26.19
CA SER A 31 -28.40 18.97 -26.07
C SER A 31 -27.19 18.20 -26.64
N PRO A 32 -26.83 17.03 -26.07
CA PRO A 32 -25.72 16.23 -26.58
C PRO A 32 -26.17 15.46 -27.82
N SER A 33 -25.71 15.89 -29.00
CA SER A 33 -25.61 14.97 -30.14
C SER A 33 -24.42 14.03 -29.90
N PRO A 34 -24.51 12.73 -30.26
CA PRO A 34 -23.40 11.80 -30.09
C PRO A 34 -22.22 12.25 -30.95
N VAL A 35 -21.09 12.56 -30.31
CA VAL A 35 -19.83 12.84 -31.01
C VAL A 35 -19.41 11.53 -31.71
N PRO A 36 -19.25 11.51 -33.04
CA PRO A 36 -18.83 10.30 -33.73
C PRO A 36 -17.36 10.04 -33.41
N ASN A 37 -17.08 9.06 -32.55
CA ASN A 37 -15.73 8.54 -32.29
C ASN A 37 -15.18 7.83 -33.53
N LYS A 38 -14.75 8.59 -34.55
CA LYS A 38 -14.17 8.08 -35.80
C LYS A 38 -12.66 7.80 -35.72
N HIS A 39 -12.08 7.75 -34.53
CA HIS A 39 -10.63 7.59 -34.34
C HIS A 39 -10.24 6.40 -33.47
N LEU A 40 -11.22 5.59 -33.03
CA LEU A 40 -10.91 4.31 -32.40
C LEU A 40 -10.59 3.31 -33.52
N PRO A 41 -9.40 2.70 -33.55
CA PRO A 41 -9.14 1.59 -34.45
C PRO A 41 -10.15 0.49 -34.14
N ILE A 42 -10.95 0.12 -35.16
CA ILE A 42 -11.87 -1.01 -35.09
C ILE A 42 -10.99 -2.26 -35.03
N CYS A 43 -10.79 -2.79 -33.82
CA CYS A 43 -10.18 -4.10 -33.65
C CYS A 43 -11.17 -5.14 -34.21
N PRO A 44 -10.83 -5.90 -35.27
CA PRO A 44 -11.67 -7.01 -35.68
C PRO A 44 -11.77 -8.00 -34.52
N THR A 45 -12.97 -8.49 -34.24
CA THR A 45 -13.20 -9.57 -33.27
C THR A 45 -12.46 -10.80 -33.76
N GLY A 46 -11.23 -11.01 -33.30
CA GLY A 46 -10.46 -12.22 -33.58
C GLY A 46 -11.26 -13.45 -33.13
N GLN A 47 -11.19 -14.52 -33.92
CA GLN A 47 -11.79 -15.79 -33.57
C GLN A 47 -11.29 -16.21 -32.17
N SER A 48 -12.23 -16.50 -31.26
CA SER A 48 -11.87 -17.08 -29.97
C SER A 48 -11.11 -18.38 -30.21
N PRO A 49 -9.92 -18.58 -29.62
CA PRO A 49 -9.27 -19.87 -29.65
C PRO A 49 -10.22 -20.89 -29.03
N VAL A 50 -10.60 -21.89 -29.80
CA VAL A 50 -11.24 -23.10 -29.29
C VAL A 50 -10.28 -23.67 -28.25
N ALA A 51 -10.72 -23.74 -26.99
CA ALA A 51 -9.94 -24.31 -25.91
C ALA A 51 -9.66 -25.78 -26.23
N GLN A 52 -8.45 -26.07 -26.71
CA GLN A 52 -7.93 -27.43 -26.76
C GLN A 52 -7.70 -27.86 -25.31
N SER A 53 -8.35 -28.95 -24.91
CA SER A 53 -8.16 -29.55 -23.59
C SER A 53 -6.76 -30.14 -23.52
N GLU A 54 -5.81 -29.36 -22.99
CA GLU A 54 -4.52 -29.90 -22.57
C GLU A 54 -4.71 -30.70 -21.28
N HIS A 55 -4.54 -32.01 -21.39
CA HIS A 55 -4.42 -32.92 -20.27
C HIS A 55 -3.10 -32.65 -19.55
N LEU A 56 -3.11 -31.71 -18.61
CA LEU A 56 -1.98 -31.44 -17.72
C LEU A 56 -1.97 -32.46 -16.57
N SER A 57 -0.92 -33.27 -16.55
CA SER A 57 -0.52 -34.12 -15.42
C SER A 57 -0.48 -33.32 -14.10
N PRO A 58 -0.68 -33.96 -12.93
CA PRO A 58 -0.76 -33.23 -11.66
C PRO A 58 0.61 -32.64 -11.31
N ILE A 59 0.75 -31.34 -11.51
CA ILE A 59 1.81 -30.53 -10.90
C ILE A 59 1.51 -30.58 -9.38
N PRO A 60 2.48 -30.93 -8.51
CA PRO A 60 2.24 -30.85 -7.07
C PRO A 60 1.83 -29.40 -6.74
N ASP A 61 0.76 -29.23 -5.95
CA ASP A 61 0.21 -27.95 -5.48
C ASP A 61 1.24 -27.16 -4.64
N GLY A 62 2.27 -26.66 -5.32
CA GLY A 62 3.39 -25.89 -4.77
C GLY A 62 3.11 -24.40 -4.90
N HIS A 63 2.02 -23.92 -4.32
CA HIS A 63 1.82 -22.49 -4.15
C HIS A 63 2.87 -21.99 -3.14
N ALA A 64 4.01 -21.51 -3.64
CA ALA A 64 5.12 -21.01 -2.82
C ALA A 64 4.65 -19.79 -2.02
N GLN A 65 4.15 -20.03 -0.82
CA GLN A 65 3.80 -19.00 0.15
C GLN A 65 5.08 -18.32 0.61
N THR A 66 5.05 -16.99 0.78
CA THR A 66 6.20 -16.22 1.28
C THR A 66 6.65 -16.81 2.63
N SER A 67 7.91 -17.25 2.70
CA SER A 67 8.52 -17.69 3.95
C SER A 67 8.80 -16.48 4.85
N SER A 68 8.72 -16.65 6.17
CA SER A 68 8.95 -15.56 7.12
C SER A 68 9.84 -16.03 8.26
N LEU A 69 10.80 -15.19 8.65
CA LEU A 69 11.61 -15.38 9.86
C LEU A 69 10.88 -14.96 11.15
N LEU A 70 9.75 -14.26 11.01
CA LEU A 70 8.92 -13.80 12.12
C LEU A 70 7.79 -14.80 12.46
N TYR A 71 7.80 -15.97 11.83
CA TYR A 71 6.83 -17.03 12.06
C TYR A 71 7.48 -18.42 12.04
N PRO A 72 7.12 -19.31 12.98
CA PRO A 72 6.19 -19.08 14.08
C PRO A 72 6.82 -18.20 15.19
N PRO A 73 6.01 -17.54 16.04
CA PRO A 73 6.51 -16.53 16.97
C PRO A 73 7.10 -17.10 18.28
N ASP A 74 7.28 -18.42 18.38
CA ASP A 74 7.64 -19.09 19.64
C ASP A 74 8.97 -18.63 20.25
N ASN A 75 9.89 -18.14 19.42
CA ASN A 75 11.21 -17.67 19.84
C ASN A 75 11.23 -16.21 20.31
N PHE A 76 10.10 -15.50 20.24
CA PHE A 76 10.02 -14.11 20.64
C PHE A 76 9.41 -13.95 22.03
N THR A 77 9.96 -13.03 22.81
CA THR A 77 9.45 -12.72 24.15
C THR A 77 8.06 -12.09 24.04
N ARG A 78 7.03 -12.75 24.59
CA ARG A 78 5.68 -12.19 24.68
C ARG A 78 5.64 -11.10 25.76
N LEU A 79 5.04 -9.97 25.44
CA LEU A 79 4.84 -8.84 26.34
C LEU A 79 3.51 -8.96 27.09
N PRO A 80 3.40 -8.38 28.30
CA PRO A 80 2.17 -8.39 29.08
C PRO A 80 1.15 -7.42 28.45
N ALA A 81 0.29 -7.95 27.57
CA ALA A 81 -0.81 -7.24 26.94
C ALA A 81 -2.03 -8.17 26.80
N GLU A 82 -3.23 -7.59 26.69
CA GLU A 82 -4.48 -8.33 26.50
C GLU A 82 -4.44 -9.18 25.22
N TYR A 83 -3.87 -8.62 24.15
CA TYR A 83 -3.59 -9.33 22.90
C TYR A 83 -2.12 -9.71 22.77
N THR A 84 -1.83 -10.70 21.95
CA THR A 84 -0.49 -11.25 21.80
C THR A 84 0.44 -10.28 21.06
N VAL A 85 1.29 -9.60 21.84
CA VAL A 85 2.35 -8.71 21.35
C VAL A 85 3.70 -9.30 21.73
N TYR A 86 4.66 -9.24 20.82
CA TYR A 86 6.01 -9.78 21.00
C TYR A 86 7.06 -8.67 21.00
N SER A 87 8.23 -8.97 21.55
CA SER A 87 9.42 -8.13 21.48
C SER A 87 10.32 -8.58 20.34
N ILE A 88 10.88 -7.67 19.56
CA ILE A 88 11.89 -7.95 18.53
C ILE A 88 13.07 -6.98 18.64
N ASP A 89 14.29 -7.44 18.43
CA ASP A 89 15.48 -6.59 18.36
C ASP A 89 15.78 -6.13 16.91
N ALA A 90 16.62 -5.10 16.77
CA ALA A 90 16.94 -4.52 15.47
C ALA A 90 17.69 -5.47 14.52
N GLU A 91 18.52 -6.38 15.04
CA GLU A 91 19.29 -7.32 14.21
C GLU A 91 18.34 -8.37 13.60
N THR A 92 17.45 -8.93 14.41
CA THR A 92 16.41 -9.86 13.94
C THR A 92 15.45 -9.19 12.96
N LEU A 93 15.05 -7.93 13.20
CA LEU A 93 14.20 -7.18 12.28
C LEU A 93 14.92 -6.93 10.93
N ALA A 94 16.18 -6.53 10.96
CA ALA A 94 16.97 -6.31 9.75
C ALA A 94 17.07 -7.59 8.92
N ALA A 95 17.42 -8.72 9.56
CA ALA A 95 17.46 -10.01 8.91
C ALA A 95 16.10 -10.43 8.32
N ALA A 96 14.99 -10.15 9.01
CA ALA A 96 13.64 -10.43 8.50
C ALA A 96 13.28 -9.58 7.28
N LEU A 97 13.66 -8.30 7.27
CA LEU A 97 13.43 -7.41 6.13
C LEU A 97 14.27 -7.82 4.91
N ASP A 98 15.55 -8.15 5.11
CA ASP A 98 16.44 -8.64 4.07
C ASP A 98 15.94 -9.97 3.49
N HIS A 99 15.53 -10.89 4.37
CA HIS A 99 14.92 -12.15 3.96
C HIS A 99 13.68 -11.92 3.11
N LEU A 100 12.76 -11.06 3.55
CA LEU A 100 11.55 -10.73 2.79
C LEU A 100 11.89 -10.13 1.41
N ALA A 101 12.86 -9.21 1.35
CA ALA A 101 13.29 -8.57 0.12
C ALA A 101 13.99 -9.53 -0.86
N SER A 102 14.58 -10.62 -0.36
CA SER A 102 15.21 -11.66 -1.18
C SER A 102 14.23 -12.68 -1.77
N GLN A 103 12.97 -12.70 -1.31
CA GLN A 103 11.95 -13.61 -1.81
C GLN A 103 11.41 -13.14 -3.19
N PRO A 104 11.04 -14.07 -4.08
CA PRO A 104 10.37 -13.70 -5.33
C PRO A 104 9.02 -13.04 -5.04
N LEU A 105 8.63 -12.11 -5.92
CA LEU A 105 7.28 -11.55 -5.90
C LEU A 105 6.26 -12.65 -6.21
N PRO A 106 5.05 -12.60 -5.60
CA PRO A 106 4.00 -13.55 -5.91
C PRO A 106 3.55 -13.44 -7.36
N ASP A 107 3.10 -14.55 -7.94
CA ASP A 107 2.47 -14.53 -9.27
C ASP A 107 1.27 -13.56 -9.25
N PRO A 108 1.22 -12.57 -10.16
CA PRO A 108 0.14 -11.59 -10.28
C PRO A 108 -1.26 -12.20 -10.25
N ASN A 109 -1.46 -13.41 -10.79
CA ASN A 109 -2.76 -14.08 -10.82
C ASN A 109 -3.32 -14.43 -9.43
N HIS A 110 -2.47 -14.45 -8.40
CA HIS A 110 -2.87 -14.74 -7.02
C HIS A 110 -3.11 -13.48 -6.16
N VAL A 111 -2.74 -12.30 -6.66
CA VAL A 111 -2.85 -11.02 -5.93
C VAL A 111 -3.71 -9.99 -6.65
N PHE A 112 -3.84 -10.10 -7.98
CA PHE A 112 -4.76 -9.32 -8.79
C PHE A 112 -6.00 -10.16 -9.14
N PRO A 113 -7.19 -9.54 -9.21
CA PRO A 113 -7.44 -8.11 -9.12
C PRO A 113 -7.61 -7.57 -7.69
N TRP A 114 -7.40 -8.39 -6.64
CA TRP A 114 -7.61 -7.95 -5.26
C TRP A 114 -6.83 -6.67 -4.93
N LEU A 115 -5.56 -6.56 -5.31
CA LEU A 115 -4.73 -5.35 -5.12
C LEU A 115 -5.22 -4.10 -5.87
N HIS A 116 -6.19 -4.22 -6.79
CA HIS A 116 -6.87 -3.05 -7.36
C HIS A 116 -7.89 -2.42 -6.38
N GLY A 117 -8.16 -3.02 -5.23
CA GLY A 117 -9.05 -2.43 -4.23
C GLY A 117 -10.52 -2.56 -4.59
N LEU A 118 -11.00 -3.79 -4.74
CA LEU A 118 -12.37 -4.07 -5.19
C LEU A 118 -13.38 -3.89 -4.05
N HIS A 119 -13.85 -2.65 -3.84
CA HIS A 119 -14.90 -2.34 -2.88
C HIS A 119 -16.26 -2.96 -3.33
N PRO A 120 -17.04 -3.61 -2.44
CA PRO A 120 -18.33 -4.21 -2.79
C PRO A 120 -19.34 -3.23 -3.41
N GLU A 121 -19.28 -1.96 -3.02
CA GLU A 121 -20.18 -0.91 -3.50
C GLU A 121 -19.71 -0.27 -4.83
N ASN A 122 -18.45 -0.47 -5.22
CA ASN A 122 -17.90 0.13 -6.45
C ASN A 122 -18.25 -0.71 -7.68
N GLN A 123 -19.50 -0.60 -8.13
CA GLN A 123 -19.99 -1.36 -9.28
C GLN A 123 -19.21 -1.08 -10.57
N TYR A 124 -18.68 0.14 -10.74
CA TYR A 124 -17.95 0.52 -11.95
C TYR A 124 -16.60 -0.22 -12.05
N GLN A 125 -15.83 -0.17 -10.96
CA GLN A 125 -14.55 -0.88 -10.88
C GLN A 125 -14.74 -2.40 -10.91
N LEU A 126 -15.76 -2.91 -10.20
CA LEU A 126 -16.13 -4.32 -10.28
C LEU A 126 -16.40 -4.69 -11.75
N CYS A 127 -17.32 -4.04 -12.45
CA CYS A 127 -17.64 -4.34 -13.85
C CYS A 127 -16.40 -4.35 -14.76
N PHE A 128 -15.46 -3.41 -14.56
CA PHE A 128 -14.24 -3.33 -15.36
C PHE A 128 -13.35 -4.58 -15.18
N PHE A 129 -13.16 -5.03 -13.94
CA PHE A 129 -12.32 -6.20 -13.64
C PHE A 129 -13.08 -7.54 -13.71
N THR A 130 -14.41 -7.54 -13.69
CA THR A 130 -15.24 -8.74 -13.51
C THR A 130 -15.81 -9.30 -14.80
N ASN A 131 -15.17 -9.09 -15.96
CA ASN A 131 -15.64 -9.68 -17.22
C ASN A 131 -15.53 -11.23 -17.15
N ARG A 132 -16.54 -11.89 -16.53
CA ARG A 132 -16.87 -13.34 -16.48
C ARG A 132 -16.54 -14.23 -15.25
N LYS A 133 -16.12 -13.77 -14.06
CA LYS A 133 -15.99 -14.67 -12.85
C LYS A 133 -16.41 -14.01 -11.52
N ARG A 134 -16.62 -14.80 -10.45
CA ARG A 134 -17.27 -14.35 -9.19
C ARG A 134 -16.37 -14.30 -7.93
N ASN A 135 -15.10 -14.72 -7.99
CA ASN A 135 -14.28 -14.93 -6.77
C ASN A 135 -13.10 -13.94 -6.60
N PHE A 136 -13.33 -12.63 -6.79
CA PHE A 136 -12.25 -11.64 -6.89
C PHE A 136 -11.92 -10.86 -5.62
N GLN A 137 -12.76 -10.98 -4.60
CA GLN A 137 -12.46 -10.50 -3.25
C GLN A 137 -11.65 -11.53 -2.45
N GLN A 138 -11.21 -12.61 -3.11
CA GLN A 138 -10.41 -13.63 -2.44
C GLN A 138 -9.10 -13.01 -1.96
N LEU A 139 -8.89 -13.10 -0.64
CA LEU A 139 -7.66 -12.64 -0.02
C LEU A 139 -6.48 -13.43 -0.62
N PRO A 140 -5.36 -12.75 -0.95
CA PRO A 140 -4.14 -13.42 -1.32
C PRO A 140 -3.69 -14.39 -0.22
N LYS A 141 -3.63 -15.67 -0.54
CA LYS A 141 -3.15 -16.71 0.37
C LYS A 141 -1.62 -16.82 0.36
N CYS A 142 -1.00 -16.43 -0.75
CA CYS A 142 0.45 -16.47 -0.95
C CYS A 142 1.20 -15.32 -0.27
N TRP A 143 0.49 -14.29 0.22
CA TRP A 143 1.11 -13.08 0.78
C TRP A 143 1.36 -13.20 2.29
N ARG A 144 2.55 -12.78 2.72
CA ARG A 144 2.88 -12.43 4.11
C ARG A 144 3.90 -11.29 4.09
N GLY A 145 3.48 -10.09 4.47
CA GLY A 145 4.33 -8.90 4.47
C GLY A 145 4.91 -8.57 5.83
N ILE A 146 5.72 -7.51 5.88
CA ILE A 146 6.10 -6.81 7.11
C ILE A 146 5.67 -5.35 6.97
N THR A 147 4.89 -4.84 7.92
CA THR A 147 4.49 -3.43 7.97
C THR A 147 5.17 -2.75 9.16
N LEU A 148 5.89 -1.66 8.89
CA LEU A 148 6.60 -0.90 9.90
C LEU A 148 5.74 0.28 10.33
N VAL A 149 5.43 0.38 11.62
CA VAL A 149 4.62 1.46 12.18
C VAL A 149 5.47 2.31 13.10
N LYS A 150 5.56 3.61 12.82
CA LYS A 150 6.22 4.59 13.68
C LYS A 150 5.17 5.31 14.52
N LEU A 151 5.26 5.19 15.83
CA LEU A 151 4.45 5.97 16.75
C LEU A 151 5.09 7.35 16.95
N GLY A 152 4.38 8.38 16.50
CA GLY A 152 4.70 9.79 16.74
C GLY A 152 5.87 10.37 15.92
N GLY A 153 6.11 11.66 16.16
CA GLY A 153 7.11 12.45 15.45
C GLY A 153 6.83 12.63 13.96
N ASP A 154 7.85 13.06 13.22
CA ASP A 154 7.76 13.31 11.79
C ASP A 154 8.22 12.07 10.99
N LEU A 155 7.39 11.57 10.08
CA LEU A 155 7.72 10.42 9.23
C LEU A 155 8.86 10.73 8.24
N THR A 156 9.07 12.00 7.87
CA THR A 156 10.21 12.38 7.02
C THR A 156 11.56 12.13 7.72
N LYS A 157 11.54 12.07 9.06
CA LYS A 157 12.68 11.77 9.94
C LYS A 157 12.62 10.35 10.52
N ALA A 158 11.78 9.47 9.96
CA ALA A 158 11.68 8.09 10.40
C ALA A 158 13.02 7.35 10.30
N LYS A 159 13.41 6.68 11.40
CA LYS A 159 14.61 5.84 11.49
C LYS A 159 14.50 4.63 10.55
N LEU A 160 13.34 3.99 10.48
CA LEU A 160 13.05 2.90 9.55
C LEU A 160 12.40 3.45 8.27
N LYS A 161 12.99 3.13 7.12
CA LYS A 161 12.45 3.54 5.82
C LYS A 161 11.20 2.74 5.48
N GLY A 162 10.20 3.44 4.94
CA GLY A 162 8.88 2.85 4.66
C GLY A 162 8.00 2.69 5.91
N ALA A 163 8.40 3.25 7.05
CA ALA A 163 7.52 3.31 8.22
C ALA A 163 6.33 4.23 7.97
N VAL A 164 5.17 3.83 8.49
CA VAL A 164 3.89 4.54 8.35
C VAL A 164 3.34 4.92 9.72
N ALA A 165 2.46 5.92 9.76
CA ALA A 165 1.76 6.29 10.99
C ALA A 165 0.67 5.25 11.34
N PRO A 166 0.30 5.11 12.62
CA PRO A 166 -0.81 4.22 13.02
C PRO A 166 -2.11 4.51 12.28
N GLU A 167 -2.39 5.77 11.97
CA GLU A 167 -3.60 6.24 11.30
C GLU A 167 -3.63 5.89 9.80
N GLU A 168 -2.51 5.47 9.22
CA GLU A 168 -2.45 4.96 7.84
C GLU A 168 -2.89 3.49 7.74
N VAL A 169 -2.93 2.78 8.86
CA VAL A 169 -3.28 1.35 8.92
C VAL A 169 -4.54 1.09 9.74
N LEU A 170 -4.78 1.86 10.79
CA LEU A 170 -5.96 1.75 11.65
C LEU A 170 -6.97 2.87 11.38
N SER A 171 -8.25 2.50 11.47
CA SER A 171 -9.36 3.44 11.58
C SER A 171 -9.29 4.18 12.93
N LEU A 172 -9.40 5.50 12.88
CA LEU A 172 -9.40 6.39 14.04
C LEU A 172 -10.54 6.07 15.04
N SER A 173 -11.66 5.55 14.55
CA SER A 173 -12.88 5.38 15.35
C SER A 173 -12.96 4.04 16.05
N ASP A 174 -12.55 2.95 15.39
CA ASP A 174 -12.96 1.61 15.80
C ASP A 174 -11.78 0.69 16.16
N SER A 175 -10.53 1.18 16.13
CA SER A 175 -9.33 0.34 16.28
C SER A 175 -9.31 -0.88 15.35
N GLN A 176 -10.01 -0.80 14.21
CA GLN A 176 -10.01 -1.80 13.14
C GLN A 176 -9.06 -1.36 12.02
N PHE A 177 -8.64 -2.29 11.17
CA PHE A 177 -7.89 -1.89 9.97
C PHE A 177 -8.71 -0.99 9.06
N PHE A 178 -8.03 0.00 8.47
CA PHE A 178 -8.62 0.95 7.55
C PHE A 178 -9.03 0.26 6.23
N LEU A 179 -10.30 0.36 5.85
CA LEU A 179 -10.80 -0.13 4.56
C LEU A 179 -10.47 0.89 3.47
N ALA A 180 -9.33 0.70 2.81
CA ALA A 180 -8.84 1.64 1.81
C ALA A 180 -9.41 1.43 0.40
N ASP A 181 -10.26 0.41 0.19
CA ASP A 181 -10.82 0.12 -1.13
C ASP A 181 -11.77 1.24 -1.58
N PRO A 182 -11.54 1.86 -2.76
CA PRO A 182 -12.34 3.00 -3.20
C PRO A 182 -13.79 2.60 -3.49
N GLN A 183 -14.73 3.30 -2.87
CA GLN A 183 -16.17 3.07 -3.05
C GLN A 183 -16.67 3.50 -4.43
N GLU A 184 -15.97 4.41 -5.10
CA GLU A 184 -16.35 4.96 -6.41
C GLU A 184 -15.12 5.13 -7.33
N GLY A 185 -15.39 5.32 -8.63
CA GLY A 185 -14.37 5.55 -9.65
C GLY A 185 -13.68 4.28 -10.16
N LEU A 186 -12.71 4.46 -11.07
CA LEU A 186 -11.92 3.38 -11.66
C LEU A 186 -10.43 3.60 -11.43
N GLY A 187 -9.85 2.78 -10.55
CA GLY A 187 -8.42 2.75 -10.28
C GLY A 187 -7.78 1.51 -10.88
N ILE A 188 -7.18 1.65 -12.07
CA ILE A 188 -6.42 0.56 -12.69
C ILE A 188 -5.14 0.28 -11.89
N ARG A 189 -4.65 1.26 -11.13
CA ARG A 189 -3.49 1.13 -10.23
C ARG A 189 -3.72 1.98 -8.98
N ASN A 190 -4.12 1.35 -7.88
CA ASN A 190 -4.38 2.01 -6.61
C ASN A 190 -3.19 1.86 -5.67
N PHE A 191 -2.05 2.51 -5.96
CA PHE A 191 -0.87 2.39 -5.10
C PHE A 191 -1.09 2.99 -3.70
N HIS A 192 -1.89 4.05 -3.62
CA HIS A 192 -2.20 4.76 -2.36
C HIS A 192 -2.95 3.90 -1.33
N ILE A 193 -3.64 2.84 -1.75
CA ILE A 193 -4.39 1.97 -0.82
C ILE A 193 -3.56 0.80 -0.30
N GLN A 194 -2.42 0.51 -0.94
CA GLN A 194 -1.71 -0.77 -0.74
C GLN A 194 -1.22 -0.95 0.70
N THR A 195 -0.70 0.09 1.32
CA THR A 195 -0.26 0.05 2.73
C THR A 195 -1.38 -0.44 3.65
N ALA A 196 -2.50 0.29 3.69
CA ALA A 196 -3.64 -0.04 4.53
C ALA A 196 -4.24 -1.42 4.18
N LYS A 197 -4.31 -1.73 2.89
CA LYS A 197 -4.91 -2.97 2.40
C LYS A 197 -4.06 -4.22 2.70
N LEU A 198 -2.72 -4.08 2.71
CA LEU A 198 -1.78 -5.16 2.99
C LEU A 198 -1.40 -5.27 4.47
N ALA A 199 -1.65 -4.25 5.29
CA ALA A 199 -1.38 -4.29 6.73
C ALA A 199 -2.05 -5.48 7.44
N PRO A 200 -3.33 -5.85 7.17
CA PRO A 200 -3.94 -7.05 7.75
C PRO A 200 -3.29 -8.37 7.30
N LEU A 201 -2.52 -8.36 6.21
CA LEU A 201 -1.79 -9.51 5.67
C LEU A 201 -0.29 -9.47 6.00
N SER A 202 0.10 -8.75 7.04
CA SER A 202 1.51 -8.51 7.39
C SER A 202 1.77 -8.71 8.86
N ASP A 203 2.98 -9.18 9.18
CA ASP A 203 3.55 -9.02 10.51
C ASP A 203 3.80 -7.52 10.75
N ILE A 204 3.33 -6.98 11.88
CA ILE A 204 3.39 -5.54 12.14
C ILE A 204 4.44 -5.27 13.21
N VAL A 205 5.41 -4.41 12.91
CA VAL A 205 6.49 -4.05 13.83
C VAL A 205 6.38 -2.58 14.16
N ILE A 206 6.29 -2.27 15.45
CA ILE A 206 5.98 -0.94 15.95
C ILE A 206 7.19 -0.41 16.72
N TYR A 207 7.56 0.83 16.45
CA TYR A 207 8.59 1.54 17.20
C TYR A 207 8.15 2.98 17.45
N ALA A 208 8.69 3.62 18.48
CA ALA A 208 8.32 4.98 18.88
C ALA A 208 9.41 5.99 18.53
N GLU A 209 9.00 7.25 18.36
CA GLU A 209 9.90 8.41 18.42
C GLU A 209 10.58 8.51 19.80
N ASP A 210 11.77 9.10 19.82
CA ASP A 210 12.52 9.30 21.06
C ASP A 210 11.73 10.19 22.04
N GLY A 211 11.61 9.75 23.30
CA GLY A 211 10.91 10.49 24.36
C GLY A 211 9.44 10.16 24.56
N LEU A 212 8.84 9.27 23.74
CA LEU A 212 7.51 8.74 24.00
C LEU A 212 7.49 7.72 25.13
N LYS A 213 6.35 7.59 25.81
CA LYS A 213 6.19 6.65 26.93
C LYS A 213 6.01 5.23 26.40
N SER A 214 6.64 4.26 27.05
CA SER A 214 6.47 2.84 26.72
C SER A 214 5.01 2.37 26.82
N LYS A 215 4.21 3.01 27.68
CA LYS A 215 2.78 2.76 27.77
C LYS A 215 2.04 3.07 26.46
N ASP A 216 2.31 4.23 25.85
CA ASP A 216 1.64 4.64 24.61
C ASP A 216 1.98 3.68 23.46
N LEU A 217 3.23 3.20 23.43
CA LEU A 217 3.69 2.19 22.48
C LEU A 217 2.99 0.84 22.67
N LEU A 218 2.84 0.40 23.92
CA LEU A 218 2.14 -0.83 24.25
C LEU A 218 0.63 -0.74 23.95
N ASP A 219 0.01 0.42 24.22
CA ASP A 219 -1.41 0.68 23.94
C ASP A 219 -1.69 0.61 22.42
N VAL A 220 -0.83 1.22 21.60
CA VAL A 220 -0.95 1.14 20.13
C VAL A 220 -0.70 -0.29 19.62
N ALA A 221 0.29 -0.99 20.17
CA ALA A 221 0.53 -2.39 19.83
C ALA A 221 -0.66 -3.30 20.20
N GLY A 222 -1.26 -3.08 21.37
CA GLY A 222 -2.47 -3.78 21.79
C GLY A 222 -3.64 -3.56 20.83
N LYS A 223 -3.87 -2.31 20.41
CA LYS A 223 -4.91 -1.97 19.41
C LYS A 223 -4.67 -2.67 18.07
N ILE A 224 -3.43 -2.65 17.56
CA ILE A 224 -3.08 -3.32 16.30
C ILE A 224 -3.26 -4.84 16.43
N ALA A 225 -2.82 -5.43 17.53
CA ALA A 225 -2.97 -6.87 17.76
C ALA A 225 -4.45 -7.28 17.88
N SER A 226 -5.29 -6.45 18.51
CA SER A 226 -6.76 -6.61 18.51
C SER A 226 -7.32 -6.55 17.09
N ALA A 227 -6.95 -5.53 16.31
CA ALA A 227 -7.38 -5.36 14.93
C ALA A 227 -7.01 -6.58 14.06
N GLN A 228 -5.80 -7.11 14.22
CA GLN A 228 -5.35 -8.35 13.56
C GLN A 228 -6.18 -9.55 13.96
N HIS A 229 -6.49 -9.72 15.25
CA HIS A 229 -7.31 -10.81 15.74
C HIS A 229 -8.73 -10.77 15.14
N ASP A 230 -9.39 -9.60 15.22
CA ASP A 230 -10.75 -9.41 14.71
C ASP A 230 -10.82 -9.60 13.19
N TRP A 231 -9.85 -9.03 12.47
CA TRP A 231 -9.79 -9.15 11.03
C TRP A 231 -9.55 -10.59 10.57
N ASN A 232 -8.65 -11.33 11.25
CA ASN A 232 -8.41 -12.75 10.94
C ASN A 232 -9.65 -13.61 11.21
N THR A 233 -10.33 -13.39 12.34
CA THR A 233 -11.57 -14.11 12.69
C THR A 233 -12.66 -13.89 11.63
N LYS A 234 -12.80 -12.65 11.13
CA LYS A 234 -13.79 -12.30 10.12
C LYS A 234 -13.43 -12.80 8.71
N ASN A 235 -12.18 -12.66 8.29
CA ASN A 235 -11.79 -12.79 6.88
C ASN A 235 -11.01 -14.08 6.55
N ARG A 236 -10.48 -14.78 7.55
CA ARG A 236 -9.65 -15.99 7.37
C ARG A 236 -10.08 -17.13 8.32
N PRO A 237 -11.37 -17.49 8.39
CA PRO A 237 -11.82 -18.56 9.27
C PRO A 237 -11.16 -19.89 8.88
N GLY A 238 -10.58 -20.57 9.88
CA GLY A 238 -9.95 -21.89 9.70
C GLY A 238 -8.52 -21.87 9.13
N LEU A 239 -7.90 -20.70 8.94
CA LEU A 239 -6.46 -20.64 8.64
C LEU A 239 -5.65 -20.58 9.94
N GLU A 240 -4.74 -21.53 10.14
CA GLU A 240 -3.91 -21.63 11.35
C GLU A 240 -2.83 -20.53 11.43
N ARG A 241 -2.34 -20.06 10.27
CA ARG A 241 -1.28 -19.05 10.19
C ARG A 241 -1.85 -17.66 10.41
N HIS A 242 -1.57 -17.11 11.58
CA HIS A 242 -1.83 -15.72 11.96
C HIS A 242 -0.61 -14.83 11.72
N PHE A 243 -0.89 -13.53 11.67
CA PHE A 243 0.10 -12.47 11.62
C PHE A 243 0.39 -11.99 13.04
N ASN A 244 1.63 -11.58 13.27
CA ASN A 244 2.12 -11.23 14.60
C ASN A 244 2.33 -9.72 14.71
N THR A 245 2.11 -9.19 15.91
CA THR A 245 2.45 -7.80 16.26
C THR A 245 3.70 -7.80 17.14
N PHE A 246 4.68 -6.97 16.79
CA PHE A 246 5.95 -6.82 17.49
C PHE A 246 6.17 -5.38 17.92
N ILE A 247 6.85 -5.21 19.06
CA ILE A 247 7.47 -3.95 19.49
C ILE A 247 8.97 -4.08 19.32
N LEU A 248 9.58 -3.10 18.63
CA LEU A 248 11.03 -3.02 18.49
C LEU A 248 11.65 -2.58 19.83
N SER A 249 12.26 -3.51 20.56
CA SER A 249 12.71 -3.33 21.94
C SER A 249 14.09 -2.69 22.09
N SER A 250 14.91 -2.76 21.06
CA SER A 250 16.29 -2.29 21.14
C SER A 250 16.76 -1.79 19.79
N TRP A 251 17.09 -0.50 19.73
CA TRP A 251 17.85 0.07 18.64
C TRP A 251 19.34 0.00 19.00
N CYS A 252 20.15 -0.70 18.18
CA CYS A 252 21.59 -0.54 18.26
C CYS A 252 21.94 0.87 17.78
N GLN A 253 22.36 1.75 18.70
CA GLN A 253 23.02 2.98 18.26
C GLN A 253 24.32 2.59 17.54
N PRO A 254 24.61 3.14 16.35
CA PRO A 254 25.95 3.07 15.79
C PRO A 254 26.83 4.05 16.57
N THR A 255 27.18 3.70 17.80
CA THR A 255 28.26 4.37 18.52
C THR A 255 29.53 3.53 18.37
N VAL A 256 30.50 4.17 17.74
CA VAL A 256 31.91 3.82 17.78
C VAL A 256 32.31 3.53 19.24
N SER A 257 32.48 2.26 19.59
CA SER A 257 33.74 1.71 20.12
C SER A 257 33.51 0.28 20.61
N CYS A 258 34.29 -0.64 20.05
CA CYS A 258 34.53 -1.93 20.67
C CYS A 258 35.31 -1.68 21.96
N SER A 259 34.63 -1.69 23.10
CA SER A 259 35.24 -1.83 24.41
C SER A 259 34.17 -2.37 25.36
N GLY A 260 34.34 -3.62 25.77
CA GLY A 260 33.31 -4.44 26.37
C GLY A 260 32.72 -3.89 27.67
N ASP A 261 31.40 -4.03 27.79
CA ASP A 261 30.75 -4.63 28.95
C ASP A 261 29.33 -5.03 28.52
N ARG A 262 29.12 -6.32 28.25
CA ARG A 262 27.87 -6.85 27.72
C ARG A 262 26.89 -7.03 28.89
N ARG A 263 26.27 -5.94 29.33
CA ARG A 263 25.13 -6.03 30.25
C ARG A 263 23.83 -6.03 29.45
N HIS A 264 23.16 -7.18 29.51
CA HIS A 264 21.74 -7.35 29.20
C HIS A 264 20.95 -6.12 29.70
N LEU A 265 20.54 -5.25 28.77
CA LEU A 265 19.52 -4.25 29.03
C LEU A 265 18.17 -4.96 28.94
N THR A 266 17.79 -5.55 30.07
CA THR A 266 16.51 -6.19 30.29
C THR A 266 15.39 -5.15 30.14
N PHE A 267 14.40 -5.48 29.32
CA PHE A 267 13.12 -4.77 29.11
C PHE A 267 12.35 -4.46 30.42
N ALA A 268 12.78 -5.03 31.55
CA ALA A 268 12.19 -4.87 32.88
C ALA A 268 12.33 -3.47 33.51
N ARG A 269 13.13 -2.54 32.94
CA ARG A 269 13.30 -1.19 33.51
C ARG A 269 12.40 -0.10 32.94
N TYR A 270 11.53 -0.42 31.98
CA TYR A 270 10.63 0.57 31.35
C TYR A 270 9.14 0.39 31.73
N ILE A 271 8.84 -0.48 32.70
CA ILE A 271 7.49 -0.69 33.24
C ILE A 271 7.45 -0.27 34.72
N SER A 272 7.77 1.00 35.01
CA SER A 272 7.55 1.63 36.31
C SER A 272 7.22 3.10 36.14
#